data_AF-A0A4Q2Z1L3-F1
#
_entry.id   AF-A0A4Q2Z1L3-F1
#
_cell.length_a   1.000
_cell.length_b   1.000
_cell.length_c   1.000
_cell.angle_alpha   90.00
_cell.angle_beta   90.00
_cell.angle_gamma   90.00
#
_symmetry.space_group_name_H-M   'P 1'
#
loop_
_entity.id
_entity.type
_entity.pdbx_description
1 polymer ?
#
loop_
_entity_poly.entity_id
_entity_poly.type
_entity_poly.pdbx_seq_one_letter_code
_entity_poly.pdbx_strand_id
1 'polypeptide(L)'
;MSFRIGASLLPLVALTAACTATPEPSTAAAPAATLPPMTEAAFSEELTERTFRYFWDTTDTERCLAPDRWPSNPFSSIAATGFALTAYGIGAERGYVTRAEAALRTRDCLRFYCNAPQGPEAVGTTGHKGFFYHFLKNDDGTRYKTNELSTVDTSLFLGGALFAQSYYDRNNPVEAEIRDLAEKIYTRVDWTFVQRTNTGTDARNLPGSHGITMGWKPEKGFETHDWVGYNEGMLVYVLALGSPTHPVGEDAWDKGWA
;
A
#
# COMPACT_ATOMS: atom_id res chain seq x y z
N MET A 1 -54.52 21.33 69.58
CA MET A 1 -53.43 22.08 68.93
C MET A 1 -53.75 22.13 67.45
N SER A 2 -54.23 23.28 67.00
CA SER A 2 -54.68 23.53 65.63
C SER A 2 -53.78 24.62 65.06
N PHE A 3 -53.24 24.44 63.86
CA PHE A 3 -52.63 25.55 63.12
C PHE A 3 -53.25 25.68 61.75
N ARG A 4 -53.72 26.91 61.50
CA ARG A 4 -54.40 27.39 60.31
C ARG A 4 -53.39 27.89 59.27
N ILE A 5 -53.82 27.80 58.02
CA ILE A 5 -53.23 28.38 56.82
C ILE A 5 -53.29 29.91 56.87
N GLY A 6 -52.26 30.59 56.37
CA GLY A 6 -52.26 32.02 56.03
C GLY A 6 -51.37 32.27 54.82
N ALA A 7 -51.97 32.77 53.73
CA ALA A 7 -51.31 33.12 52.47
C ALA A 7 -50.88 34.60 52.47
N SER A 8 -49.75 34.91 51.82
CA SER A 8 -49.38 36.27 51.39
C SER A 8 -48.62 36.23 50.06
N LEU A 9 -49.02 37.12 49.14
CA LEU A 9 -48.59 37.26 47.74
C LEU A 9 -47.52 38.36 47.56
N LEU A 10 -46.54 38.11 46.65
CA LEU A 10 -45.77 39.01 45.74
C LEU A 10 -44.82 40.10 46.35
N PRO A 11 -43.75 40.58 45.66
CA PRO A 11 -43.54 40.61 44.19
C PRO A 11 -42.16 40.17 43.63
N LEU A 12 -42.19 40.04 42.29
CA LEU A 12 -41.16 39.81 41.28
C LEU A 12 -40.38 41.10 40.95
N VAL A 13 -39.04 41.04 40.86
CA VAL A 13 -38.25 41.84 39.89
C VAL A 13 -36.99 41.06 39.51
N ALA A 14 -36.91 40.62 38.24
CA ALA A 14 -35.71 40.08 37.63
C ALA A 14 -35.03 41.19 36.81
N LEU A 15 -33.78 41.54 37.14
CA LEU A 15 -32.92 42.36 36.29
C LEU A 15 -32.10 41.44 35.39
N THR A 16 -32.47 41.36 34.11
CA THR A 16 -31.60 40.79 33.07
C THR A 16 -30.77 41.92 32.46
N ALA A 17 -29.49 42.00 32.82
CA ALA A 17 -28.52 42.84 32.13
C ALA A 17 -28.19 42.20 30.77
N ALA A 18 -28.56 42.87 29.67
CA ALA A 18 -28.21 42.44 28.32
C ALA A 18 -26.77 42.85 28.01
N CYS A 19 -25.88 41.87 27.84
CA CYS A 19 -24.57 42.08 27.23
C CYS A 19 -24.73 41.99 25.70
N THR A 20 -24.67 43.13 25.01
CA THR A 20 -24.58 43.17 23.55
C THR A 20 -23.13 42.93 23.14
N ALA A 21 -22.81 41.72 22.66
CA ALA A 21 -21.54 41.43 22.01
C ALA A 21 -21.54 42.02 20.60
N THR A 22 -20.56 42.87 20.30
CA THR A 22 -20.30 43.39 18.95
C THR A 22 -19.71 42.27 18.09
N PRO A 23 -20.28 41.93 16.92
CA PRO A 23 -19.72 40.90 16.07
C PRO A 23 -18.42 41.39 15.41
N GLU A 24 -17.37 40.57 15.47
CA GLU A 24 -16.14 40.80 14.72
C GLU A 24 -16.40 40.71 13.20
N PRO A 25 -15.70 41.53 12.39
CA PRO A 25 -15.83 41.46 10.95
C PRO A 25 -15.28 40.11 10.44
N SER A 26 -16.20 39.29 9.91
CA SER A 26 -15.88 38.06 9.18
C SER A 26 -15.02 38.40 7.97
N THR A 27 -13.75 37.96 7.97
CA THR A 27 -12.94 37.89 6.76
C THR A 27 -13.55 36.81 5.87
N ALA A 28 -14.44 37.24 4.97
CA ALA A 28 -14.96 36.37 3.92
C ALA A 28 -13.78 35.69 3.20
N ALA A 29 -13.80 34.35 3.20
CA ALA A 29 -12.84 33.57 2.43
C ALA A 29 -12.88 34.07 0.98
N ALA A 30 -11.69 34.35 0.41
CA ALA A 30 -11.59 34.72 -0.99
C ALA A 30 -12.32 33.66 -1.85
N PRO A 31 -13.08 34.07 -2.88
CA PRO A 31 -13.76 33.11 -3.74
C PRO A 31 -12.73 32.12 -4.28
N ALA A 32 -13.04 30.82 -4.18
CA ALA A 32 -12.23 29.77 -4.76
C ALA A 32 -11.95 30.13 -6.22
N ALA A 33 -10.68 30.16 -6.61
CA ALA A 33 -10.29 30.51 -7.97
C ALA A 33 -11.03 29.60 -8.96
N THR A 34 -11.82 30.20 -9.85
CA THR A 34 -12.50 29.46 -10.91
C THR A 34 -11.44 28.97 -11.89
N LEU A 35 -11.17 27.67 -11.90
CA LEU A 35 -10.27 27.07 -12.89
C LEU A 35 -10.87 27.24 -14.29
N PRO A 36 -10.04 27.49 -15.32
CA PRO A 36 -10.53 27.56 -16.69
C PRO A 36 -11.23 26.25 -17.08
N PRO A 37 -12.30 26.31 -17.88
CA PRO A 37 -13.01 25.11 -18.31
C PRO A 37 -12.07 24.24 -19.16
N MET A 38 -12.07 22.94 -18.85
CA MET A 38 -11.24 21.93 -19.51
C MET A 38 -12.13 20.82 -20.06
N THR A 39 -11.74 20.21 -21.17
CA THR A 39 -12.44 19.00 -21.65
C THR A 39 -12.15 17.83 -20.71
N GLU A 40 -13.05 16.85 -20.63
CA GLU A 40 -12.84 15.64 -19.83
C GLU A 40 -11.54 14.90 -20.22
N ALA A 41 -11.22 14.89 -21.51
CA ALA A 41 -9.99 14.28 -22.02
C ALA A 41 -8.73 15.01 -21.53
N ALA A 42 -8.72 16.35 -21.59
CA ALA A 42 -7.60 17.14 -21.08
C ALA A 42 -7.46 17.02 -19.56
N PHE A 43 -8.59 16.94 -18.83
CA PHE A 43 -8.58 16.73 -17.38
C PHE A 43 -8.02 15.35 -17.01
N SER A 44 -8.45 14.32 -17.72
CA SER A 44 -7.94 12.96 -17.52
C SER A 44 -6.44 12.87 -17.82
N GLU A 45 -5.95 13.55 -18.85
CA GLU A 45 -4.52 13.59 -19.20
C GLU A 45 -3.71 14.29 -18.11
N GLU A 46 -4.14 15.48 -17.68
CA GLU A 46 -3.46 16.24 -16.64
C GLU A 46 -3.44 15.49 -15.29
N LEU A 47 -4.57 14.88 -14.91
CA LEU A 47 -4.64 14.05 -13.71
C LEU A 47 -3.65 12.87 -13.80
N THR A 48 -3.59 12.22 -14.97
CA THR A 48 -2.68 11.08 -15.20
C THR A 48 -1.21 11.51 -15.09
N GLU A 49 -0.81 12.61 -15.73
CA GLU A 49 0.57 13.10 -15.66
C GLU A 49 0.92 13.49 -14.22
N ARG A 50 0.06 14.23 -13.52
CA ARG A 50 0.31 14.62 -12.12
C ARG A 50 0.41 13.42 -11.19
N THR A 51 -0.40 12.38 -11.40
CA THR A 51 -0.29 11.12 -10.64
C THR A 51 1.00 10.37 -10.98
N PHE A 52 1.42 10.34 -12.24
CA PHE A 52 2.73 9.79 -12.62
C PHE A 52 3.88 10.54 -11.93
N ARG A 53 3.83 11.88 -11.88
CA ARG A 53 4.85 12.72 -11.24
C ARG A 53 5.01 12.42 -9.75
N TYR A 54 3.96 11.99 -9.05
CA TYR A 54 4.13 11.48 -7.69
C TYR A 54 5.17 10.36 -7.64
N PHE A 55 5.02 9.30 -8.43
CA PHE A 55 5.96 8.18 -8.43
C PHE A 55 7.32 8.56 -9.02
N TRP A 56 7.34 9.36 -10.08
CA TRP A 56 8.56 9.75 -10.76
C TRP A 56 9.41 10.74 -9.95
N ASP A 57 8.81 11.71 -9.28
CA ASP A 57 9.56 12.78 -8.61
C ASP A 57 9.86 12.43 -7.14
N THR A 58 9.06 11.56 -6.49
CA THR A 58 9.18 11.30 -5.05
C THR A 58 9.82 9.97 -4.68
N THR A 59 9.93 9.02 -5.62
CA THR A 59 10.59 7.72 -5.38
C THR A 59 12.10 7.85 -5.56
N ASP A 60 12.89 7.37 -4.60
CA ASP A 60 14.36 7.38 -4.74
C ASP A 60 14.83 6.58 -5.97
N THR A 61 15.83 7.08 -6.70
CA THR A 61 16.35 6.42 -7.91
C THR A 61 17.37 5.33 -7.61
N GLU A 62 18.01 5.33 -6.44
CA GLU A 62 19.01 4.31 -6.08
C GLU A 62 18.36 3.02 -5.56
N ARG A 63 17.38 3.14 -4.66
CA ARG A 63 16.75 2.03 -3.95
C ARG A 63 15.28 1.83 -4.32
N CYS A 64 14.68 2.75 -5.07
CA CYS A 64 13.28 2.66 -5.49
C CYS A 64 12.29 2.49 -4.32
N LEU A 65 12.58 3.17 -3.22
CA LEU A 65 11.76 3.17 -2.03
C LEU A 65 10.63 4.20 -2.23
N ALA A 66 9.50 3.74 -2.79
CA ALA A 66 8.35 4.60 -3.06
C ALA A 66 7.66 5.02 -1.75
N PRO A 67 7.46 6.33 -1.50
CA PRO A 67 6.86 6.80 -0.27
C PRO A 67 5.47 6.20 -0.06
N ASP A 68 5.11 5.89 1.19
CA ASP A 68 3.73 5.54 1.53
C ASP A 68 2.77 6.73 1.36
N ARG A 69 3.29 7.94 1.58
CA ARG A 69 2.54 9.20 1.48
C ARG A 69 3.45 10.39 1.23
N TRP A 70 2.87 11.54 0.92
CA TRP A 70 3.58 12.80 0.66
C TRP A 70 2.74 14.01 1.14
N PRO A 71 3.32 15.12 1.62
CA PRO A 71 4.75 15.48 1.65
C PRO A 71 5.56 14.90 2.82
N SER A 72 4.91 14.34 3.84
CA SER A 72 5.66 13.59 4.86
C SER A 72 6.13 12.26 4.29
N ASN A 73 7.41 11.91 4.41
CA ASN A 73 7.94 10.62 3.98
C ASN A 73 8.69 9.91 5.12
N PRO A 74 7.99 9.35 6.13
CA PRO A 74 8.62 8.67 7.26
C PRO A 74 9.12 7.26 6.94
N PHE A 75 8.60 6.63 5.88
CA PHE A 75 8.91 5.28 5.42
C PHE A 75 8.33 5.07 4.02
N SER A 76 8.79 4.01 3.35
CA SER A 76 8.30 3.59 2.04
C SER A 76 7.40 2.37 2.14
N SER A 77 6.52 2.20 1.15
CA SER A 77 5.58 1.08 1.05
C SER A 77 5.94 0.16 -0.13
N ILE A 78 5.97 -1.15 0.12
CA ILE A 78 6.25 -2.12 -0.94
C ILE A 78 5.11 -2.19 -1.98
N ALA A 79 3.85 -2.03 -1.55
CA ALA A 79 2.71 -1.90 -2.46
C ALA A 79 2.82 -0.66 -3.35
N ALA A 80 3.15 0.50 -2.76
CA ALA A 80 3.37 1.73 -3.53
C ALA A 80 4.48 1.57 -4.56
N THR A 81 5.53 0.81 -4.23
CA THR A 81 6.61 0.50 -5.16
C THR A 81 6.14 -0.36 -6.34
N GLY A 82 5.24 -1.31 -6.10
CA GLY A 82 4.56 -2.05 -7.18
C GLY A 82 3.82 -1.12 -8.14
N PHE A 83 3.07 -0.16 -7.61
CA PHE A 83 2.39 0.83 -8.45
C PHE A 83 3.36 1.77 -9.17
N ALA A 84 4.49 2.12 -8.56
CA ALA A 84 5.54 2.92 -9.20
C ALA A 84 6.10 2.22 -10.46
N LEU A 85 6.36 0.91 -10.39
CA LEU A 85 6.83 0.11 -11.54
C LEU A 85 5.85 0.19 -12.73
N THR A 86 4.54 0.10 -12.45
CA THR A 86 3.51 0.27 -13.49
C THR A 86 3.46 1.71 -14.01
N ALA A 87 3.56 2.70 -13.11
CA ALA A 87 3.56 4.11 -13.49
C ALA A 87 4.73 4.45 -14.43
N TYR A 88 5.90 3.85 -14.26
CA TYR A 88 7.04 4.05 -15.16
C TYR A 88 6.74 3.63 -16.60
N GLY A 89 6.08 2.48 -16.80
CA GLY A 89 5.64 2.06 -18.12
C GLY A 89 4.57 2.98 -18.71
N ILE A 90 3.61 3.43 -17.90
CA ILE A 90 2.59 4.41 -18.33
C ILE A 90 3.24 5.72 -18.79
N GLY A 91 4.22 6.23 -18.03
CA GLY A 91 4.92 7.47 -18.39
C GLY A 91 5.72 7.35 -19.69
N ALA A 92 6.27 6.16 -19.98
CA ALA A 92 6.93 5.88 -21.25
C ALA A 92 5.94 5.86 -22.43
N GLU A 93 4.78 5.21 -22.29
CA GLU A 93 3.74 5.18 -23.33
C GLU A 93 3.11 6.55 -23.60
N ARG A 94 2.94 7.36 -22.55
CA ARG A 94 2.38 8.71 -22.67
C ARG A 94 3.40 9.78 -23.02
N GLY A 95 4.69 9.43 -23.08
CA GLY A 95 5.76 10.35 -23.45
C GLY A 95 6.11 11.39 -22.36
N TYR A 96 5.72 11.16 -21.10
CA TYR A 96 6.14 12.01 -19.97
C TYR A 96 7.64 11.89 -19.69
N VAL A 97 8.19 10.72 -20.01
CA VAL A 97 9.61 10.36 -19.98
C VAL A 97 9.91 9.45 -21.17
N THR A 98 11.17 9.32 -21.55
CA THR A 98 11.53 8.35 -22.58
C THR A 98 11.43 6.92 -22.03
N ARG A 99 11.13 5.95 -22.90
CA ARG A 99 11.17 4.53 -22.51
C ARG A 99 12.53 4.11 -21.97
N ALA A 100 13.62 4.68 -22.49
CA ALA A 100 14.97 4.37 -22.02
C ALA A 100 15.17 4.81 -20.54
N GLU A 101 14.71 6.00 -20.17
CA GLU A 101 14.75 6.48 -18.78
C GLU A 101 13.85 5.63 -17.88
N ALA A 102 12.63 5.30 -18.33
CA ALA A 102 11.72 4.44 -17.59
C ALA A 102 12.29 3.02 -17.37
N ALA A 103 12.91 2.45 -18.41
CA ALA A 103 13.55 1.13 -18.35
C ALA A 103 14.75 1.13 -17.39
N LEU A 104 15.62 2.14 -17.44
CA LEU A 104 16.75 2.24 -16.51
C LEU A 104 16.26 2.30 -15.06
N ARG A 105 15.26 3.15 -14.77
CA ARG A 105 14.69 3.28 -13.43
C ARG A 105 14.03 1.99 -12.94
N THR A 106 13.27 1.33 -13.81
CA THR A 106 12.64 0.03 -13.52
C THR A 106 13.70 -1.03 -13.22
N ARG A 107 14.75 -1.10 -14.04
CA ARG A 107 15.86 -2.04 -13.85
C ARG A 107 16.55 -1.83 -12.51
N ASP A 108 16.92 -0.60 -12.19
CA ASP A 108 17.61 -0.26 -10.94
C ASP A 108 16.73 -0.59 -9.72
N CYS A 109 15.42 -0.31 -9.81
CA CYS A 109 14.42 -0.71 -8.82
C CYS A 109 14.42 -2.22 -8.56
N LEU A 110 14.20 -3.02 -9.61
CA LEU A 110 14.17 -4.48 -9.48
C LEU A 110 15.51 -5.03 -9.01
N ARG A 111 16.63 -4.42 -9.40
CA ARG A 111 17.97 -4.83 -8.96
C ARG A 111 18.14 -4.63 -7.46
N PHE A 112 17.63 -3.53 -6.89
CA PHE A 112 17.63 -3.32 -5.44
C PHE A 112 16.88 -4.45 -4.73
N TYR A 113 15.61 -4.70 -5.08
CA TYR A 113 14.78 -5.74 -4.42
C TYR A 113 15.27 -7.17 -4.67
N CYS A 114 15.90 -7.44 -5.81
CA CYS A 114 16.52 -8.73 -6.08
C CYS A 114 17.71 -9.00 -5.13
N ASN A 115 18.49 -7.98 -4.78
CA ASN A 115 19.68 -8.11 -3.94
C ASN A 115 19.45 -7.75 -2.46
N ALA A 116 18.27 -7.25 -2.11
CA ALA A 116 17.95 -6.79 -0.77
C ALA A 116 18.06 -7.94 0.27
N PRO A 117 18.53 -7.67 1.50
CA PRO A 117 18.73 -8.71 2.51
C PRO A 117 17.42 -9.45 2.87
N GLN A 118 17.49 -10.77 2.92
CA GLN A 118 16.36 -11.64 3.25
C GLN A 118 16.75 -12.56 4.41
N GLY A 119 15.86 -12.71 5.40
CA GLY A 119 16.16 -13.54 6.57
C GLY A 119 15.09 -13.44 7.66
N PRO A 120 15.05 -14.43 8.59
CA PRO A 120 14.05 -14.48 9.65
C PRO A 120 14.28 -13.46 10.78
N GLU A 121 15.37 -12.70 10.73
CA GLU A 121 15.76 -11.76 11.75
C GLU A 121 14.75 -10.60 11.88
N ALA A 122 14.54 -10.13 13.11
CA ALA A 122 13.63 -9.03 13.42
C ALA A 122 14.03 -7.69 12.79
N VAL A 123 15.32 -7.49 12.53
CA VAL A 123 15.92 -6.25 12.05
C VAL A 123 16.98 -6.55 10.99
N GLY A 124 17.26 -5.57 10.12
CA GLY A 124 18.34 -5.66 9.13
C GLY A 124 17.97 -6.40 7.84
N THR A 125 16.73 -6.87 7.71
CA THR A 125 16.21 -7.55 6.52
C THR A 125 15.12 -6.72 5.84
N THR A 126 15.05 -6.81 4.52
CA THR A 126 13.98 -6.23 3.68
C THR A 126 12.80 -7.20 3.56
N GLY A 127 13.04 -8.49 3.83
CA GLY A 127 11.98 -9.48 3.91
C GLY A 127 12.47 -10.87 4.30
N HIS A 128 11.62 -11.89 4.12
CA HIS A 128 11.96 -13.29 4.39
C HIS A 128 11.18 -14.18 3.42
N LYS A 129 11.76 -15.33 3.02
CA LYS A 129 11.10 -16.31 2.13
C LYS A 129 10.63 -15.72 0.80
N GLY A 130 11.30 -14.66 0.33
CA GLY A 130 10.94 -13.94 -0.89
C GLY A 130 9.83 -12.90 -0.69
N PHE A 131 9.10 -12.92 0.43
CA PHE A 131 8.17 -11.87 0.81
C PHE A 131 8.90 -10.62 1.28
N PHE A 132 8.20 -9.49 1.25
CA PHE A 132 8.70 -8.21 1.72
C PHE A 132 7.87 -7.69 2.91
N TYR A 133 8.52 -6.90 3.77
CA TYR A 133 7.83 -6.17 4.82
C TYR A 133 6.97 -5.06 4.20
N HIS A 134 5.79 -4.81 4.77
CA HIS A 134 4.85 -3.78 4.35
C HIS A 134 5.55 -2.42 4.21
N PHE A 135 6.25 -2.01 5.27
CA PHE A 135 6.99 -0.75 5.31
C PHE A 135 8.49 -0.95 5.47
N LEU A 136 9.25 -0.15 4.71
CA LEU A 136 10.71 -0.14 4.67
C LEU A 136 11.26 1.22 5.09
N LYS A 137 12.42 1.22 5.76
CA LYS A 137 13.16 2.45 6.06
C LYS A 137 13.69 3.05 4.77
N ASN A 138 13.58 4.37 4.62
CA ASN A 138 14.11 5.07 3.45
C ASN A 138 15.66 5.02 3.38
N ASP A 139 16.32 4.88 4.52
CA ASP A 139 17.79 4.93 4.61
C ASP A 139 18.46 3.71 3.96
N ASP A 140 17.93 2.52 4.23
CA ASP A 140 18.57 1.24 3.89
C ASP A 140 17.62 0.22 3.24
N GLY A 141 16.32 0.52 3.17
CA GLY A 141 15.29 -0.37 2.66
C GLY A 141 15.08 -1.64 3.47
N THR A 142 15.51 -1.67 4.73
CA THR A 142 15.18 -2.75 5.68
C THR A 142 13.88 -2.45 6.42
N ARG A 143 13.32 -3.45 7.10
CA ARG A 143 12.05 -3.37 7.84
C ARG A 143 11.93 -2.11 8.70
N TYR A 144 10.82 -1.40 8.53
CA TYR A 144 10.48 -0.24 9.37
C TYR A 144 9.72 -0.67 10.63
N LYS A 145 10.30 -0.46 11.82
CA LYS A 145 9.71 -0.89 13.11
C LYS A 145 9.41 -2.40 13.10
N THR A 146 8.24 -2.80 13.58
CA THR A 146 7.82 -4.20 13.77
C THR A 146 6.64 -4.58 12.87
N ASN A 147 6.53 -3.96 11.69
CA ASN A 147 5.48 -4.29 10.71
C ASN A 147 5.65 -5.72 10.16
N GLU A 148 4.60 -6.30 9.61
CA GLU A 148 4.57 -7.66 9.07
C GLU A 148 5.24 -7.79 7.71
N LEU A 149 5.76 -8.99 7.43
CA LEU A 149 5.79 -9.47 6.05
C LEU A 149 4.36 -9.52 5.58
N SER A 150 4.06 -8.75 4.53
CA SER A 150 2.70 -8.59 4.03
C SER A 150 2.52 -9.40 2.77
N THR A 151 1.61 -10.37 2.80
CA THR A 151 1.32 -11.20 1.63
C THR A 151 0.64 -10.41 0.52
N VAL A 152 -0.24 -9.46 0.88
CA VAL A 152 -0.90 -8.60 -0.12
C VAL A 152 0.04 -7.54 -0.70
N ASP A 153 0.86 -6.89 0.10
CA ASP A 153 1.73 -5.83 -0.43
C ASP A 153 2.87 -6.42 -1.26
N THR A 154 3.36 -7.61 -0.88
CA THR A 154 4.26 -8.40 -1.75
C THR A 154 3.57 -8.72 -3.07
N SER A 155 2.30 -9.12 -3.05
CA SER A 155 1.54 -9.44 -4.27
C SER A 155 1.35 -8.22 -5.18
N LEU A 156 1.07 -7.04 -4.60
CA LEU A 156 0.96 -5.78 -5.34
C LEU A 156 2.30 -5.36 -5.98
N PHE A 157 3.41 -5.55 -5.25
CA PHE A 157 4.75 -5.37 -5.79
C PHE A 157 5.06 -6.31 -6.95
N LEU A 158 4.74 -7.60 -6.79
CA LEU A 158 4.90 -8.60 -7.85
C LEU A 158 4.04 -8.27 -9.07
N GLY A 159 2.83 -7.75 -8.89
CA GLY A 159 1.99 -7.27 -9.98
C GLY A 159 2.70 -6.21 -10.83
N GLY A 160 3.36 -5.24 -10.18
CA GLY A 160 4.19 -4.23 -10.86
C GLY A 160 5.44 -4.81 -11.53
N ALA A 161 6.12 -5.75 -10.86
CA ALA A 161 7.31 -6.41 -11.41
C ALA A 161 6.99 -7.27 -12.64
N LEU A 162 5.90 -8.03 -12.62
CA LEU A 162 5.44 -8.87 -13.74
C LEU A 162 4.85 -8.04 -14.88
N PHE A 163 4.21 -6.91 -14.55
CA PHE A 163 3.87 -5.89 -15.56
C PHE A 163 5.15 -5.40 -16.27
N ALA A 164 6.18 -5.01 -15.50
CA ALA A 164 7.44 -4.56 -16.07
C ALA A 164 8.13 -5.64 -16.91
N GLN A 165 8.13 -6.90 -16.45
CA GLN A 165 8.62 -8.05 -17.22
C GLN A 165 7.95 -8.15 -18.59
N SER A 166 6.64 -7.96 -18.65
CA SER A 166 5.87 -8.10 -19.89
C SER A 166 5.98 -6.85 -20.78
N TYR A 167 6.07 -5.66 -20.18
CA TYR A 167 6.09 -4.38 -20.89
C TYR A 167 7.44 -4.06 -21.53
N TYR A 168 8.55 -4.39 -20.84
CA TYR A 168 9.92 -4.15 -21.31
C TYR A 168 10.44 -5.35 -22.14
N ASP A 169 9.97 -5.44 -23.38
CA ASP A 169 10.14 -6.57 -24.30
C ASP A 169 11.23 -6.40 -25.38
N ARG A 170 11.92 -5.25 -25.42
CA ARG A 170 12.90 -4.99 -26.49
C ARG A 170 14.16 -5.84 -26.31
N ASN A 171 14.79 -6.16 -27.44
CA ASN A 171 16.07 -6.87 -27.47
C ASN A 171 17.25 -5.93 -27.18
N ASN A 172 17.37 -5.51 -25.91
CA ASN A 172 18.52 -4.77 -25.42
C ASN A 172 18.89 -5.23 -23.99
N PRO A 173 20.12 -4.96 -23.53
CA PRO A 173 20.59 -5.47 -22.24
C PRO A 173 19.79 -4.99 -21.02
N VAL A 174 19.27 -3.76 -21.04
CA VAL A 174 18.52 -3.19 -19.90
C VAL A 174 17.17 -3.87 -19.75
N GLU A 175 16.41 -3.98 -20.84
CA GLU A 175 15.09 -4.63 -20.82
C GLU A 175 15.22 -6.15 -20.62
N ALA A 176 16.28 -6.78 -21.13
CA ALA A 176 16.59 -8.18 -20.80
C ALA A 176 16.84 -8.37 -19.30
N GLU A 177 17.60 -7.49 -18.67
CA GLU A 177 17.86 -7.56 -17.23
C GLU A 177 16.59 -7.34 -16.40
N ILE A 178 15.68 -6.44 -16.81
CA ILE A 178 14.37 -6.27 -16.17
C ILE A 178 13.62 -7.60 -16.14
N ARG A 179 13.54 -8.29 -17.28
CA ARG A 179 12.81 -9.57 -17.39
C ARG A 179 13.40 -10.64 -16.48
N ASP A 180 14.73 -10.74 -16.46
CA ASP A 180 15.45 -11.69 -15.61
C ASP A 180 15.27 -11.40 -14.12
N LEU A 181 15.31 -10.13 -13.71
CA LEU A 181 15.16 -9.72 -12.31
C LEU A 181 13.74 -9.94 -11.82
N ALA A 182 12.73 -9.58 -12.61
CA ALA A 182 11.33 -9.80 -12.27
C ALA A 182 11.03 -11.30 -12.08
N GLU A 183 11.54 -12.16 -12.99
CA GLU A 183 11.43 -13.61 -12.87
C GLU A 183 12.07 -14.13 -11.57
N LYS A 184 13.31 -13.74 -11.29
CA LYS A 184 14.03 -14.15 -10.07
C LYS A 184 13.31 -13.73 -8.81
N ILE A 185 12.75 -12.53 -8.79
CA ILE A 185 11.97 -12.03 -7.66
C ILE A 185 10.70 -12.86 -7.48
N TYR A 186 9.92 -13.08 -8.54
CA TYR A 186 8.65 -13.80 -8.46
C TYR A 186 8.83 -15.26 -8.03
N THR A 187 9.75 -15.97 -8.68
CA THR A 187 10.07 -17.39 -8.42
C THR A 187 10.69 -17.63 -7.05
N ARG A 188 11.22 -16.60 -6.37
CA ARG A 188 11.78 -16.71 -5.02
C ARG A 188 10.71 -16.71 -3.92
N VAL A 189 9.49 -16.24 -4.21
CA VAL A 189 8.42 -16.16 -3.21
C VAL A 189 7.89 -17.54 -2.88
N ASP A 190 8.09 -17.96 -1.63
CA ASP A 190 7.69 -19.27 -1.13
C ASP A 190 6.23 -19.26 -0.65
N TRP A 191 5.26 -19.33 -1.56
CA TRP A 191 3.84 -19.25 -1.16
C TRP A 191 3.39 -20.38 -0.24
N THR A 192 4.07 -21.53 -0.30
CA THR A 192 3.81 -22.64 0.63
C THR A 192 4.07 -22.25 2.09
N PHE A 193 5.00 -21.33 2.34
CA PHE A 193 5.31 -20.82 3.69
C PHE A 193 4.12 -20.11 4.35
N VAL A 194 3.26 -19.45 3.56
CA VAL A 194 2.14 -18.64 4.05
C VAL A 194 0.78 -19.34 3.91
N GLN A 195 0.73 -20.54 3.34
CA GLN A 195 -0.50 -21.33 3.31
C GLN A 195 -0.82 -21.82 4.72
N ARG A 196 -2.05 -21.59 5.19
CA ARG A 196 -2.51 -21.82 6.57
C ARG A 196 -2.19 -23.23 7.06
N THR A 197 -2.38 -24.25 6.21
CA THR A 197 -2.07 -25.66 6.49
C THR A 197 -0.60 -25.92 6.83
N ASN A 198 0.32 -25.08 6.37
CA ASN A 198 1.76 -25.20 6.62
C ASN A 198 2.23 -24.33 7.79
N THR A 199 1.38 -23.43 8.31
CA THR A 199 1.75 -22.49 9.38
C THR A 199 1.79 -23.11 10.78
N GLY A 200 1.11 -24.26 10.98
CA GLY A 200 0.89 -24.84 12.30
C GLY A 200 -0.02 -24.01 13.20
N THR A 201 -0.85 -23.13 12.62
CA THR A 201 -1.77 -22.23 13.33
C THR A 201 -3.15 -22.24 12.67
N ASP A 202 -4.18 -21.87 13.42
CA ASP A 202 -5.55 -21.77 12.91
C ASP A 202 -5.91 -20.31 12.57
N ALA A 203 -6.71 -20.13 11.52
CA ALA A 203 -7.28 -18.84 11.17
C ALA A 203 -8.50 -18.52 12.06
N ARG A 204 -8.55 -17.31 12.61
CA ARG A 204 -9.66 -16.86 13.47
C ARG A 204 -10.92 -16.51 12.69
N ASN A 205 -10.77 -16.10 11.44
CA ASN A 205 -11.88 -15.69 10.58
C ASN A 205 -12.44 -16.84 9.72
N LEU A 206 -11.77 -18.00 9.66
CA LEU A 206 -12.23 -19.17 8.93
C LEU A 206 -11.71 -20.47 9.59
N PRO A 207 -12.52 -21.12 10.43
CA PRO A 207 -12.14 -22.40 11.05
C PRO A 207 -11.82 -23.47 10.00
N GLY A 208 -10.66 -24.13 10.15
CA GLY A 208 -10.22 -25.15 9.19
C GLY A 208 -9.80 -24.58 7.83
N SER A 209 -9.44 -23.29 7.76
CA SER A 209 -8.98 -22.64 6.53
C SER A 209 -7.75 -23.32 5.93
N HIS A 210 -7.76 -23.45 4.60
CA HIS A 210 -6.58 -23.80 3.80
C HIS A 210 -5.99 -22.58 3.07
N GLY A 211 -6.50 -21.38 3.36
CA GLY A 211 -6.15 -20.13 2.69
C GLY A 211 -4.75 -19.62 3.01
N ILE A 212 -4.53 -18.34 2.70
CA ILE A 212 -3.23 -17.68 2.86
C ILE A 212 -3.32 -16.67 4.00
N THR A 213 -2.39 -16.77 4.96
CA THR A 213 -2.30 -15.82 6.07
C THR A 213 -2.00 -14.40 5.58
N MET A 214 -2.57 -13.40 6.25
CA MET A 214 -2.36 -11.99 5.91
C MET A 214 -0.91 -11.54 6.12
N GLY A 215 -0.17 -12.17 7.02
CA GLY A 215 1.22 -11.84 7.21
C GLY A 215 1.95 -12.69 8.25
N TRP A 216 3.19 -12.30 8.49
CA TRP A 216 4.08 -12.93 9.47
C TRP A 216 5.01 -11.88 10.10
N LYS A 217 5.33 -12.06 11.39
CA LYS A 217 6.27 -11.23 12.13
C LYS A 217 7.33 -12.12 12.79
N PRO A 218 8.64 -11.81 12.69
CA PRO A 218 9.69 -12.52 13.43
C PRO A 218 9.41 -12.70 14.92
N GLU A 219 8.74 -11.72 15.53
CA GLU A 219 8.49 -11.70 16.96
C GLU A 219 7.34 -12.60 17.41
N LYS A 220 6.39 -12.92 16.50
CA LYS A 220 5.10 -13.52 16.87
C LYS A 220 4.65 -14.67 15.98
N GLY A 221 5.30 -14.89 14.84
CA GLY A 221 4.86 -15.84 13.83
C GLY A 221 3.76 -15.26 12.94
N PHE A 222 2.88 -16.13 12.47
CA PHE A 222 1.84 -15.80 11.50
C PHE A 222 0.70 -14.99 12.10
N GLU A 223 0.15 -14.06 11.31
CA GLU A 223 -1.08 -13.36 11.66
C GLU A 223 -2.26 -14.35 11.75
N THR A 224 -3.25 -14.00 12.57
CA THR A 224 -4.37 -14.90 12.89
C THR A 224 -5.51 -14.84 11.88
N HIS A 225 -5.37 -14.05 10.81
CA HIS A 225 -6.40 -13.89 9.78
C HIS A 225 -5.86 -14.35 8.43
N ASP A 226 -6.72 -14.99 7.67
CA ASP A 226 -6.48 -15.33 6.26
C ASP A 226 -7.20 -14.35 5.33
N TRP A 227 -6.68 -14.23 4.12
CA TRP A 227 -7.40 -13.60 3.01
C TRP A 227 -8.59 -14.48 2.60
N VAL A 228 -9.79 -14.17 3.12
CA VAL A 228 -11.05 -14.83 2.76
C VAL A 228 -11.87 -13.88 1.89
N GLY A 229 -12.30 -14.35 0.72
CA GLY A 229 -12.93 -13.52 -0.30
C GLY A 229 -14.35 -13.08 0.07
N TYR A 230 -14.88 -12.03 -0.58
CA TYR A 230 -14.25 -11.20 -1.61
C TYR A 230 -13.66 -9.90 -1.03
N ASN A 231 -12.40 -9.59 -1.38
CA ASN A 231 -11.68 -8.37 -0.99
C ASN A 231 -10.46 -8.11 -1.93
N GLU A 232 -9.53 -7.23 -1.54
CA GLU A 232 -8.32 -6.89 -2.30
C GLU A 232 -7.30 -8.05 -2.42
N GLY A 233 -7.44 -9.09 -1.61
CA GLY A 233 -6.54 -10.25 -1.54
C GLY A 233 -6.60 -11.19 -2.74
N MET A 234 -7.45 -10.94 -3.76
CA MET A 234 -7.61 -11.85 -4.90
C MET A 234 -6.28 -12.09 -5.63
N LEU A 235 -5.46 -11.04 -5.78
CA LEU A 235 -4.16 -11.14 -6.45
C LEU A 235 -3.20 -12.06 -5.69
N VAL A 236 -3.31 -12.15 -4.36
CA VAL A 236 -2.52 -13.06 -3.52
C VAL A 236 -2.71 -14.49 -3.99
N TYR A 237 -3.97 -14.92 -4.16
CA TYR A 237 -4.28 -16.28 -4.60
C TYR A 237 -3.89 -16.54 -6.05
N VAL A 238 -4.13 -15.59 -6.96
CA VAL A 238 -3.75 -15.74 -8.37
C VAL A 238 -2.25 -15.96 -8.50
N LEU A 239 -1.43 -15.17 -7.81
CA LEU A 239 0.03 -15.31 -7.86
C LEU A 239 0.54 -16.55 -7.12
N ALA A 240 -0.10 -16.92 -6.00
CA ALA A 240 0.25 -18.10 -5.24
C ALA A 240 -0.02 -19.40 -6.00
N LEU A 241 -1.19 -19.51 -6.64
CA LEU A 241 -1.55 -20.65 -7.48
C LEU A 241 -0.70 -20.70 -8.77
N GLY A 242 -0.37 -19.53 -9.33
CA GLY A 242 0.44 -19.40 -10.53
C GLY A 242 1.95 -19.60 -10.32
N SER A 243 2.43 -19.72 -9.08
CA SER A 243 3.87 -19.81 -8.80
C SER A 243 4.48 -21.06 -9.42
N PRO A 244 5.54 -20.93 -10.24
CA PRO A 244 6.18 -22.08 -10.89
C PRO A 244 7.11 -22.86 -9.95
N THR A 245 7.43 -22.33 -8.78
CA THR A 245 8.42 -22.89 -7.84
C THR A 245 7.82 -23.28 -6.49
N HIS A 246 6.88 -22.48 -5.98
CA HIS A 246 6.30 -22.66 -4.66
C HIS A 246 4.76 -22.49 -4.67
N PRO A 247 4.02 -23.22 -5.52
CA PRO A 247 2.57 -23.05 -5.60
C PRO A 247 1.86 -23.56 -4.33
N VAL A 248 0.79 -22.88 -3.95
CA VAL A 248 -0.20 -23.41 -2.97
C VAL A 248 -1.10 -24.45 -3.64
N GLY A 249 -1.74 -25.30 -2.84
CA GLY A 249 -2.73 -26.25 -3.34
C GLY A 249 -4.02 -25.58 -3.83
N GLU A 250 -4.80 -26.29 -4.67
CA GLU A 250 -6.15 -25.88 -5.10
C GLU A 250 -7.08 -25.61 -3.91
N ASP A 251 -6.86 -26.32 -2.81
CA ASP A 251 -7.58 -26.14 -1.55
C ASP A 251 -7.43 -24.73 -0.95
N ALA A 252 -6.35 -24.01 -1.26
CA ALA A 252 -6.21 -22.61 -0.89
C ALA A 252 -7.34 -21.75 -1.48
N TRP A 253 -7.74 -22.03 -2.73
CA TRP A 253 -8.87 -21.35 -3.34
C TRP A 253 -10.19 -21.86 -2.74
N ASP A 254 -10.45 -23.15 -2.85
CA ASP A 254 -11.76 -23.75 -2.53
C ASP A 254 -12.16 -23.71 -1.06
N LYS A 255 -11.17 -23.67 -0.15
CA LYS A 255 -11.39 -23.73 1.31
C LYS A 255 -10.73 -22.57 2.05
N GLY A 256 -10.29 -21.55 1.33
CA GLY A 256 -9.63 -20.38 1.88
C GLY A 256 -10.20 -19.09 1.29
N TRP A 257 -10.13 -18.96 -0.03
CA TRP A 257 -10.60 -17.77 -0.74
C TRP A 257 -12.11 -17.75 -1.01
N ALA A 258 -12.65 -18.80 -1.63
CA ALA A 258 -13.97 -18.83 -2.25
C ALA A 258 -15.10 -19.26 -1.31
#